data_AF-A0A819B5F2-F1
#
_entry.id   AF-A0A819B5F2-F1
#
_cell.length_a   1.000
_cell.length_b   1.000
_cell.length_c   1.000
_cell.angle_alpha   90.00
_cell.angle_beta   90.00
_cell.angle_gamma   90.00
#
_symmetry.space_group_name_H-M   'P 1'
#
loop_
_entity.id
_entity.type
_entity.pdbx_description
1 polymer ?
#
loop_
_entity_poly.entity_id
_entity_poly.type
_entity_poly.pdbx_seq_one_letter_code
_entity_poly.pdbx_strand_id
1 'polypeptide(L)'
;MNYLTLQQQLWQDYFDIGMNDGVWAPRVSKSKAKEHNTCVSYGQSEKFVEQRQKTIQHQLNRTERQLQQHLAQLPEWIGKVQPSIDSTFLSNAIQAMIKNGLYRLNA
;
A
#
# COMPACT_ATOMS: atom_id res chain seq x y z
N MET A 1 2.15 -1.52 25.27
CA MET A 1 2.62 -0.47 24.33
C MET A 1 3.76 -1.07 23.52
N ASN A 2 3.66 -1.16 22.19
CA ASN A 2 4.75 -1.72 21.38
C ASN A 2 5.74 -0.60 21.00
N TYR A 3 6.93 -0.99 20.56
CA TYR A 3 8.01 -0.05 20.20
C TYR A 3 7.60 0.93 19.09
N LEU A 4 6.85 0.47 18.09
CA LEU A 4 6.37 1.30 16.98
C LEU A 4 5.41 2.38 17.47
N THR A 5 4.49 2.06 18.37
CA THR A 5 3.55 3.02 18.96
C THR A 5 4.29 4.11 19.71
N LEU A 6 5.31 3.73 20.50
CA LEU A 6 6.13 4.69 21.24
C LEU A 6 6.92 5.61 20.29
N GLN A 7 7.53 5.06 19.24
CA GLN A 7 8.22 5.88 18.23
C GLN A 7 7.27 6.85 17.53
N GLN A 8 6.04 6.42 17.25
CA GLN A 8 5.04 7.23 16.57
C GLN A 8 4.57 8.39 17.45
N GLN A 9 4.34 8.14 18.74
CA GLN A 9 4.03 9.20 19.72
C GLN A 9 5.17 10.20 19.84
N LEU A 10 6.41 9.73 20.01
CA LEU A 10 7.57 10.61 20.13
C LEU A 10 7.81 11.45 18.87
N TRP A 11 7.49 10.91 17.68
CA TRP A 11 7.54 11.66 16.44
C TRP A 11 6.45 12.72 16.36
N GLN A 12 5.22 12.38 16.77
CA GLN A 12 4.10 13.31 16.81
C GLN A 12 4.38 14.48 17.76
N ASP A 13 4.85 14.20 18.98
CA ASP A 13 5.19 15.23 19.97
C ASP A 13 6.24 16.21 19.42
N TYR A 14 7.27 15.69 18.74
CA TYR A 14 8.28 16.52 18.09
C TYR A 14 7.70 17.38 16.96
N PHE A 15 6.85 16.79 16.11
CA PHE A 15 6.21 17.50 15.01
C PHE A 15 5.30 18.63 15.52
N ASP A 16 4.54 18.36 16.58
CA ASP A 16 3.65 19.35 17.19
C ASP A 16 4.43 20.51 17.82
N ILE A 17 5.58 20.25 18.46
CA ILE A 17 6.49 21.30 18.95
C ILE A 17 7.03 22.16 17.80
N GLY A 18 7.42 21.52 16.70
CA GLY A 18 7.89 22.21 15.50
C GLY A 18 6.82 23.11 14.89
N MET A 19 5.60 22.59 14.75
CA MET A 19 4.48 23.31 14.14
C MET A 19 3.89 24.40 15.02
N ASN A 20 3.66 24.14 16.31
CA ASN A 20 2.98 25.07 17.20
C ASN A 20 3.92 26.17 17.69
N ASP A 21 5.19 25.85 17.92
CA ASP A 21 6.12 26.79 18.55
C ASP A 21 7.28 27.21 17.65
N GLY A 22 7.33 26.72 16.41
CA GLY A 22 8.41 27.02 15.46
C GLY A 22 9.77 26.43 15.85
N VAL A 23 9.81 25.44 16.74
CA VAL A 23 11.08 24.86 17.24
C VAL A 23 11.40 23.56 16.53
N TRP A 24 12.19 23.66 15.46
CA TRP A 24 12.72 22.52 14.71
C TRP A 24 14.19 22.28 15.00
N ALA A 25 14.48 21.76 16.19
CA ALA A 25 15.83 21.53 16.65
C ALA A 25 16.07 20.07 17.08
N PRO A 26 17.28 19.53 16.90
CA PRO A 26 17.64 18.21 17.45
C PRO A 26 17.55 18.15 18.97
N ARG A 27 17.65 19.31 19.62
CA ARG A 27 17.50 19.46 21.07
C ARG A 27 16.60 20.64 21.41
N VAL A 28 15.76 20.45 22.42
CA VAL A 28 14.94 21.50 23.03
C VAL A 28 15.49 21.83 24.42
N SER A 29 15.07 22.95 25.02
CA SER A 29 15.47 23.27 26.40
C SER A 29 14.83 22.30 27.40
N LYS A 30 15.42 22.11 28.58
CA LYS A 30 14.83 21.27 29.64
C LYS A 30 13.45 21.75 30.08
N SER A 31 13.24 23.06 30.12
CA SER A 31 11.94 23.66 30.45
C SER A 31 10.89 23.25 29.43
N LYS A 32 11.24 23.33 28.14
CA LYS A 32 10.35 22.98 27.05
C LYS A 32 10.07 21.48 26.98
N ALA A 33 11.11 20.65 27.15
CA ALA A 33 10.94 19.21 27.29
C ALA A 33 9.95 18.85 28.41
N LYS A 34 10.00 19.57 29.53
CA LYS A 34 9.05 19.38 30.66
C LYS A 34 7.63 19.83 30.33
N GLU A 35 7.47 20.95 29.63
CA GLU A 35 6.17 21.48 29.20
C GLU A 35 5.43 20.49 28.27
N HIS A 36 6.15 19.90 27.33
CA HIS A 36 5.59 18.95 26.36
C HIS A 36 5.73 17.48 26.78
N ASN A 37 6.12 17.18 28.03
CA ASN A 37 6.36 15.83 28.54
C ASN A 37 7.23 14.94 27.60
N THR A 38 8.25 15.53 27.00
CA THR A 38 9.12 14.87 26.01
C THR A 38 10.60 14.87 26.43
N CYS A 39 11.45 14.25 25.62
CA CYS A 39 12.89 14.20 25.82
C CYS A 39 13.59 15.46 25.30
N VAL A 40 14.69 15.85 25.96
CA VAL A 40 15.53 17.01 25.57
C VAL A 40 16.15 16.85 24.18
N SER A 41 16.41 15.61 23.75
CA SER A 41 17.02 15.30 22.45
C SER A 41 16.07 14.44 21.63
N TYR A 42 15.26 15.04 20.75
CA TYR A 42 14.26 14.27 19.99
C TYR A 42 13.79 14.98 18.72
N GLY A 43 14.70 15.34 17.82
CA GLY A 43 14.29 16.08 16.62
C GLY A 43 15.28 16.09 15.46
N GLN A 44 14.81 16.59 14.32
CA GLN A 44 15.60 16.93 13.15
C GLN A 44 15.55 18.45 12.91
N SER A 45 16.17 18.94 11.84
CA SER A 45 15.92 20.32 11.39
C SER A 45 14.68 20.36 10.50
N GLU A 46 14.04 21.52 10.43
CA GLU A 46 12.89 21.77 9.54
C GLU A 46 13.21 21.37 8.10
N LYS A 47 14.35 21.84 7.58
CA LYS A 47 14.83 21.50 6.24
C LYS A 47 14.93 20.00 5.99
N PHE A 48 15.34 19.22 6.99
CA PHE A 48 15.41 17.77 6.86
C PHE A 48 14.01 17.15 6.77
N VAL A 49 13.06 17.63 7.58
CA VAL A 49 11.66 17.18 7.57
C VAL A 49 11.02 17.51 6.22
N GLU A 50 11.18 18.74 5.72
CA GLU A 50 10.68 19.17 4.41
C GLU A 50 11.27 18.33 3.27
N GLN A 51 12.60 18.09 3.30
CA GLN A 51 13.26 17.28 2.28
C GLN A 51 12.71 15.85 2.28
N ARG A 52 12.51 15.25 3.47
CA ARG A 52 11.90 13.94 3.60
C ARG A 52 10.47 13.91 3.06
N GLN A 53 9.64 14.90 3.38
CA GLN A 53 8.28 15.01 2.86
C GLN A 53 8.28 15.05 1.32
N LYS A 54 9.15 15.86 0.72
CA LYS A 54 9.32 15.92 -0.75
C LYS A 54 9.71 14.57 -1.35
N THR A 55 10.66 13.87 -0.71
CA THR A 55 11.08 12.52 -1.15
C THR A 55 9.94 11.52 -1.09
N ILE A 56 9.19 11.49 0.02
CA ILE A 56 8.04 10.59 0.20
C ILE A 56 6.97 10.90 -0.83
N GLN A 57 6.64 12.18 -1.06
CA GLN A 57 5.66 12.58 -2.07
C GLN A 57 6.09 12.13 -3.47
N HIS A 58 7.37 12.27 -3.81
CA HIS A 58 7.88 11.81 -5.09
C HIS A 58 7.76 10.28 -5.24
N GLN A 59 8.04 9.53 -4.18
CA GLN A 59 7.89 8.08 -4.16
C GLN A 59 6.42 7.66 -4.34
N LEU A 60 5.49 8.30 -3.61
CA LEU A 60 4.05 8.07 -3.77
C LEU A 60 3.60 8.31 -5.21
N ASN A 61 3.95 9.46 -5.79
CA ASN A 61 3.60 9.80 -7.17
C ASN A 61 4.21 8.83 -8.19
N ARG A 62 5.37 8.22 -7.89
CA ARG A 62 5.99 7.21 -8.74
C ARG A 62 5.24 5.88 -8.63
N THR A 63 4.94 5.43 -7.42
CA THR A 63 4.21 4.19 -7.17
C THR A 63 2.81 4.24 -7.77
N GLU A 64 2.11 5.37 -7.63
CA GLU A 64 0.80 5.58 -8.24
C GLU A 64 0.86 5.43 -9.77
N ARG A 65 1.84 6.09 -10.42
CA ARG A 65 2.05 5.96 -11.87
C ARG A 65 2.35 4.52 -12.28
N GLN A 66 3.17 3.80 -11.53
CA GLN A 66 3.46 2.40 -11.81
C GLN A 66 2.21 1.52 -11.68
N LEU A 67 1.39 1.73 -10.65
CA LEU A 67 0.13 1.01 -10.48
C LEU A 67 -0.83 1.29 -11.64
N GLN A 68 -0.97 2.55 -12.05
CA GLN A 68 -1.81 2.92 -13.20
C GLN A 68 -1.33 2.26 -14.49
N GLN A 69 -0.01 2.19 -14.73
CA GLN A 69 0.56 1.49 -15.88
C GLN A 69 0.24 -0.01 -15.85
N HIS A 70 0.38 -0.66 -14.69
CA HIS A 70 0.04 -2.08 -14.55
C HIS A 70 -1.47 -2.34 -14.74
N LEU A 71 -2.34 -1.46 -14.22
CA LEU A 71 -3.78 -1.54 -14.44
C LEU A 71 -4.15 -1.38 -15.92
N ALA A 72 -3.46 -0.52 -16.66
CA ALA A 72 -3.68 -0.36 -18.09
C ALA A 72 -3.28 -1.59 -18.91
N GLN A 73 -2.29 -2.36 -18.45
CA GLN A 73 -1.83 -3.59 -19.11
C GLN A 73 -2.71 -4.80 -18.77
N LEU A 74 -3.42 -4.77 -17.64
CA LEU A 74 -4.21 -5.87 -17.11
C LEU A 74 -5.18 -6.53 -18.12
N PRO A 75 -5.90 -5.79 -18.99
CA PRO A 75 -6.76 -6.40 -20.01
C PRO A 75 -6.03 -7.30 -21.01
N GLU A 76 -4.80 -6.92 -21.41
CA GLU A 76 -3.97 -7.72 -22.31
C GLU A 76 -3.53 -9.03 -21.64
N TRP A 77 -3.25 -8.97 -20.34
CA TRP A 77 -2.87 -10.15 -19.55
C TRP A 77 -4.05 -11.08 -19.30
N ILE A 78 -5.25 -10.55 -19.02
CA ILE A 78 -6.46 -11.36 -18.86
C ILE A 78 -6.74 -12.18 -20.12
N GLY A 79 -6.62 -11.57 -21.30
CA GLY A 79 -6.79 -12.28 -22.57
C GLY A 79 -5.78 -13.42 -22.82
N LYS A 80 -4.59 -13.37 -22.19
CA LYS A 80 -3.56 -14.42 -22.30
C LYS A 80 -3.72 -15.52 -21.25
N VAL A 81 -4.27 -15.20 -20.07
CA VAL A 81 -4.42 -16.13 -18.95
C VAL A 81 -5.73 -16.90 -19.02
N GLN A 82 -6.77 -16.34 -19.65
CA GLN A 82 -8.04 -17.03 -19.83
C GLN A 82 -7.97 -17.95 -21.07
N PRO A 83 -7.90 -19.28 -20.91
CA PRO A 83 -7.91 -20.18 -22.06
C PRO A 83 -9.21 -19.98 -22.84
N SER A 84 -9.12 -19.90 -24.18
CA SER A 84 -10.32 -19.88 -25.01
C SER A 84 -11.07 -21.18 -24.76
N ILE A 85 -12.29 -21.08 -24.26
CA ILE A 85 -13.17 -22.23 -24.14
C ILE A 85 -13.56 -22.63 -25.56
N ASP A 86 -13.06 -23.76 -26.04
CA ASP A 86 -13.50 -24.33 -27.32
C ASP A 86 -14.95 -24.81 -27.16
N SER A 87 -15.88 -23.99 -27.64
CA SER A 87 -17.31 -24.25 -27.60
C SER A 87 -17.70 -25.51 -28.38
N THR A 88 -16.93 -25.86 -29.41
CA THR A 88 -17.15 -27.06 -30.22
C THR A 88 -16.75 -28.30 -29.43
N PHE A 89 -15.60 -28.26 -28.77
CA PHE A 89 -15.15 -29.34 -27.89
C PHE A 89 -16.15 -29.58 -26.74
N LEU A 90 -16.60 -28.51 -26.07
CA LEU A 90 -17.60 -28.62 -25.00
C LEU A 90 -18.92 -29.19 -25.50
N SER A 91 -19.43 -28.71 -26.64
CA SER A 91 -20.68 -29.21 -27.23
C SER A 91 -20.58 -30.70 -27.55
N ASN A 92 -19.47 -31.13 -28.15
CA ASN A 92 -19.22 -32.53 -28.48
C ASN A 92 -19.13 -33.42 -27.22
N ALA A 93 -18.45 -32.94 -26.17
CA ALA A 93 -18.35 -33.66 -24.90
C ALA A 93 -19.73 -33.80 -24.23
N ILE A 94 -20.56 -32.76 -24.24
CA ILE A 94 -21.92 -32.78 -23.71
C ILE A 94 -22.78 -33.78 -24.50
N GLN A 95 -22.73 -33.74 -25.83
CA GLN A 95 -23.49 -34.70 -26.65
C GLN A 95 -23.05 -36.15 -26.42
N ALA A 96 -21.74 -36.40 -26.27
CA ALA A 96 -21.23 -37.73 -25.95
C ALA A 96 -21.71 -38.22 -24.57
N MET A 97 -21.74 -37.34 -23.56
CA MET A 97 -22.29 -37.68 -22.24
C MET A 97 -23.79 -38.00 -22.30
N ILE A 98 -24.58 -37.19 -23.01
CA ILE A 98 -26.01 -37.43 -23.20
C ILE A 98 -26.25 -38.77 -23.90
N LYS A 99 -25.53 -39.04 -24.99
CA LYS A 99 -25.64 -40.30 -25.73
C LYS A 99 -25.30 -41.52 -24.87
N ASN A 100 -24.23 -41.45 -24.08
CA ASN A 100 -23.84 -42.53 -23.17
C ASN A 100 -24.84 -42.71 -22.02
N GLY A 101 -25.41 -41.63 -21.50
CA GLY A 101 -26.47 -41.69 -20.49
C GLY A 101 -27.72 -42.37 -21.02
N LEU A 102 -28.16 -41.99 -22.23
CA LEU A 102 -29.31 -42.61 -22.90
C LEU A 102 -29.08 -44.09 -23.22
N TYR A 103 -27.86 -44.45 -23.64
CA TYR A 103 -27.51 -45.86 -23.87
C TYR A 103 -27.61 -46.70 -22.58
N ARG A 104 -27.14 -46.18 -21.45
CA ARG A 104 -27.22 -46.86 -20.14
C ARG A 104 -28.62 -46.98 -19.57
N LEU A 105 -29.54 -46.09 -19.96
CA LEU A 105 -30.94 -46.11 -19.52
C LEU A 105 -31.82 -47.03 -20.38
N ASN A 106 -31.39 -47.32 -21.61
CA ASN A 106 -32.14 -48.12 -22.59
C ASN A 106 -31.49 -49.50 -22.87
N ALA A 107 -30.44 -49.87 -22.13
CA ALA A 107 -29.79 -51.17 -22.14
C ALA A 107 -30.16 -51.96 -20.88
#